data_AF-A0AAE7BCT3-F1
#
_entry.id   AF-A0AAE7BCT3-F1
#
_cell.length_a   1.000
_cell.length_b   1.000
_cell.length_c   1.000
_cell.angle_alpha   90.00
_cell.angle_beta   90.00
_cell.angle_gamma   90.00
#
_symmetry.space_group_name_H-M   'P 1'
#
loop_
_entity.id
_entity.type
_entity.pdbx_description
1 polymer ?
#
loop_
_entity_poly.entity_id
_entity_poly.type
_entity_poly.pdbx_seq_one_letter_code
_entity_poly.pdbx_strand_id
1 'polypeptide(L)'
;MFKQVKSAFFWYYLFKFRRRVILIVLLLIIAFFANAIYGDVIEYLKLKDKLAYLEIALISKWVIIIFNIVFSVYLLLTMFKKEDNSDDKNLKKDKKTKIKEPKKEEQKEEKFTQREKEFLYKKTLQTKADFLVKK
;
A
#
# COMPACT_ATOMS: atom_id res chain seq x y z
N MET A 1 -27.74 12.23 13.72
CA MET A 1 -26.59 12.64 12.88
C MET A 1 -25.24 11.98 13.25
N PHE A 2 -24.89 11.81 14.53
CA PHE A 2 -23.58 11.25 14.95
C PHE A 2 -23.28 9.80 14.49
N LYS A 3 -24.30 8.96 14.24
CA LYS A 3 -24.10 7.57 13.77
C LYS A 3 -23.51 7.49 12.36
N GLN A 4 -23.89 8.40 11.46
CA GLN A 4 -23.41 8.42 10.07
C GLN A 4 -21.97 8.89 9.98
N VAL A 5 -21.61 9.93 10.74
CA VAL A 5 -20.24 10.47 10.78
C VAL A 5 -19.25 9.40 11.24
N LYS A 6 -19.58 8.63 12.30
CA LYS A 6 -18.75 7.53 12.80
C LYS A 6 -18.58 6.39 11.78
N SER A 7 -19.62 6.09 11.00
CA SER A 7 -19.55 5.09 9.94
C SER A 7 -18.60 5.50 8.82
N ALA A 8 -18.63 6.76 8.39
CA ALA A 8 -17.71 7.27 7.37
C ALA A 8 -16.24 7.19 7.82
N PHE A 9 -15.95 7.53 9.09
CA PHE A 9 -14.62 7.36 9.66
C PHE A 9 -14.18 5.90 9.64
N PHE A 10 -15.05 4.96 10.01
CA PHE A 10 -14.74 3.53 9.97
C PHE A 10 -14.36 3.07 8.55
N TRP A 11 -15.17 3.40 7.55
CA TRP A 11 -14.90 3.08 6.14
C TRP A 11 -13.60 3.72 5.63
N TYR A 12 -13.31 4.96 6.03
CA TYR A 12 -12.07 5.64 5.67
C TYR A 12 -10.84 4.89 6.18
N TYR A 13 -10.83 4.49 7.46
CA TYR A 13 -9.71 3.73 8.03
C TYR A 13 -9.60 2.32 7.45
N LEU A 14 -10.73 1.66 7.18
CA LEU A 14 -10.78 0.34 6.57
C LEU A 14 -10.19 0.35 5.16
N PHE A 15 -10.48 1.39 4.36
CA PHE A 15 -9.90 1.57 3.03
C PHE A 15 -8.43 1.98 3.09
N LYS A 16 -8.07 2.93 3.96
CA LYS A 16 -6.69 3.43 4.13
C LYS A 16 -5.72 2.32 4.52
N PHE A 17 -6.16 1.40 5.37
CA PHE A 17 -5.34 0.29 5.88
C PHE A 17 -5.75 -1.07 5.30
N ARG A 18 -6.41 -1.08 4.14
CA ARG A 18 -7.03 -2.28 3.54
C ARG A 18 -6.13 -3.51 3.50
N ARG A 19 -4.85 -3.36 3.12
CA ARG A 19 -3.91 -4.50 3.03
C ARG A 19 -3.73 -5.19 4.38
N ARG A 20 -3.62 -4.42 5.45
CA ARG A 20 -3.40 -4.93 6.81
C ARG A 20 -4.69 -5.50 7.39
N VAL A 21 -5.82 -4.84 7.15
CA VAL A 21 -7.15 -5.36 7.52
C VAL A 21 -7.42 -6.71 6.84
N ILE A 22 -7.08 -6.85 5.56
CA ILE A 22 -7.19 -8.14 4.84
C ILE A 22 -6.32 -9.21 5.51
N LEU A 23 -5.09 -8.89 5.92
CA LEU A 23 -4.25 -9.84 6.65
C LEU A 23 -4.87 -10.26 7.99
N ILE A 24 -5.42 -9.32 8.76
CA ILE A 24 -6.11 -9.60 10.02
C ILE A 24 -7.32 -10.50 9.79
N VAL A 25 -8.14 -10.21 8.77
CA VAL A 25 -9.29 -11.05 8.40
C VAL A 25 -8.83 -12.46 8.00
N LEU A 26 -7.75 -12.57 7.23
CA LEU A 26 -7.18 -13.85 6.83
C LEU A 26 -6.70 -14.66 8.04
N LEU A 27 -6.05 -14.01 9.02
CA LEU A 27 -5.68 -14.63 10.30
C LEU A 27 -6.90 -15.14 11.06
N LEU A 28 -7.97 -14.36 11.14
CA LEU A 28 -9.20 -14.77 11.81
C LEU A 28 -9.84 -15.99 11.13
N ILE A 29 -9.83 -16.03 9.79
CA ILE A 29 -10.30 -17.19 9.03
C ILE A 29 -9.49 -18.45 9.37
N ILE A 30 -8.15 -18.34 9.43
CA ILE A 30 -7.29 -19.47 9.83
C ILE A 30 -7.64 -19.95 11.24
N ALA A 31 -7.82 -19.04 12.20
CA ALA A 31 -8.20 -19.38 13.56
C ALA A 31 -9.57 -20.08 13.62
N PHE A 32 -10.53 -19.62 12.82
CA PHE A 32 -11.84 -20.23 12.70
C PHE A 32 -11.75 -21.67 12.17
N PHE A 33 -11.00 -21.89 11.09
CA PHE A 33 -10.77 -23.24 10.54
C PHE A 33 -10.03 -24.15 11.51
N ALA A 34 -9.00 -23.65 12.20
CA ALA A 34 -8.29 -24.43 13.22
C ALA A 34 -9.24 -24.90 14.34
N ASN A 35 -10.20 -24.08 14.73
CA ASN A 35 -11.19 -24.47 15.74
C ASN A 35 -12.23 -25.46 15.19
N ALA A 36 -12.65 -25.31 13.93
CA ALA A 36 -13.58 -26.25 13.29
C ALA A 36 -12.96 -27.65 13.15
N ILE A 37 -11.72 -27.73 12.67
CA ILE A 37 -11.01 -28.99 12.41
C ILE A 37 -10.59 -29.70 13.71
N TYR A 38 -10.44 -28.96 14.81
CA TYR A 38 -9.98 -29.51 16.09
C TYR A 38 -10.86 -30.66 16.61
N GLY A 39 -12.18 -30.55 16.46
CA GLY A 39 -13.13 -31.60 16.85
C GLY A 39 -12.89 -32.89 16.08
N ASP A 40 -12.86 -32.79 14.75
CA ASP A 40 -12.62 -33.91 13.83
C ASP A 40 -11.28 -34.59 14.10
N VAL A 41 -10.23 -33.81 14.38
CA VAL A 41 -8.89 -34.33 14.67
C VAL A 41 -8.87 -35.11 15.99
N ILE A 42 -9.52 -34.61 17.05
CA ILE A 42 -9.61 -35.34 18.32
C ILE A 42 -10.36 -36.64 18.14
N GLU A 43 -11.50 -36.61 17.45
CA GLU A 43 -12.31 -37.79 17.23
C GLU A 43 -11.55 -38.85 16.42
N TYR A 44 -10.88 -38.44 15.36
CA TYR A 44 -10.01 -39.30 14.57
C TYR A 44 -8.87 -39.91 15.39
N LEU A 45 -8.22 -39.12 16.25
CA LEU A 45 -7.13 -39.59 17.12
C LEU A 45 -7.60 -40.58 18.18
N LYS A 46 -8.80 -40.36 18.75
CA LYS A 46 -9.43 -41.28 19.70
C LYS A 46 -9.77 -42.63 19.04
N LEU A 47 -10.32 -42.62 17.83
CA LEU A 47 -10.63 -43.85 17.07
C LEU A 47 -9.39 -44.70 16.74
N LYS A 48 -8.22 -44.07 16.69
CA LYS A 48 -6.94 -44.74 16.40
C LYS A 48 -6.15 -45.13 17.65
N ASP A 49 -6.68 -44.89 18.86
CA ASP A 49 -6.00 -45.08 20.16
C ASP A 49 -4.62 -44.40 20.25
N LYS A 50 -4.45 -43.29 19.53
CA LYS A 50 -3.17 -42.55 19.44
C LYS A 50 -3.17 -41.34 20.37
N LEU A 51 -3.34 -41.58 21.66
CA LEU A 51 -3.46 -40.54 22.70
C LEU A 51 -2.22 -39.64 22.84
N ALA A 52 -1.02 -40.14 22.53
CA ALA A 52 0.21 -39.33 22.57
C ALA A 52 0.14 -38.09 21.66
N TYR A 53 -0.60 -38.16 20.55
CA TYR A 53 -0.76 -37.02 19.64
C TYR A 53 -1.83 -36.04 20.11
N LEU A 54 -2.68 -36.42 21.07
CA LEU A 54 -3.71 -35.55 21.65
C LEU A 54 -3.07 -34.40 22.43
N GLU A 55 -2.01 -34.67 23.19
CA GLU A 55 -1.25 -33.66 23.94
C GLU A 55 -0.60 -32.66 22.99
N ILE A 56 0.07 -33.16 21.93
CA ILE A 56 0.63 -32.32 20.87
C ILE A 56 -0.47 -31.48 20.19
N ALA A 57 -1.64 -32.07 19.92
CA ALA A 57 -2.75 -31.35 19.30
C ALA A 57 -3.32 -30.25 20.20
N LEU A 58 -3.30 -30.44 21.51
CA LEU A 58 -3.70 -29.43 22.48
C LEU A 58 -2.70 -28.27 22.51
N ILE A 59 -1.41 -28.58 22.59
CA ILE A 59 -0.34 -27.57 22.58
C ILE A 59 -0.36 -26.78 21.28
N SER A 60 -0.50 -27.45 20.14
CA SER A 60 -0.54 -26.79 18.83
C SER A 60 -1.72 -25.84 18.70
N LYS A 61 -2.90 -26.18 19.25
CA LYS A 61 -4.06 -25.28 19.31
C LYS A 61 -3.73 -23.97 20.03
N TRP A 62 -3.10 -24.05 21.20
CA TRP A 62 -2.70 -22.87 21.97
C TRP A 62 -1.63 -22.03 21.28
N VAL A 63 -0.65 -22.69 20.64
CA VAL A 63 0.38 -22.01 19.85
C VAL A 63 -0.26 -21.23 18.70
N ILE A 64 -1.24 -21.80 17.99
CA ILE A 64 -1.97 -21.11 16.91
C ILE A 64 -2.73 -19.89 17.45
N ILE A 65 -3.41 -20.01 18.59
CA ILE A 65 -4.16 -18.91 19.22
C ILE A 65 -3.21 -17.76 19.59
N ILE A 66 -2.12 -18.07 20.29
CA ILE A 66 -1.12 -17.08 20.71
C ILE A 66 -0.48 -16.41 19.49
N PHE A 67 -0.09 -17.19 18.47
CA PHE A 67 0.47 -16.68 17.24
C PHE A 67 -0.48 -15.70 16.55
N ASN A 68 -1.78 -16.01 16.49
CA ASN A 68 -2.79 -15.13 15.90
C ASN A 68 -2.89 -13.79 16.63
N ILE A 69 -2.94 -13.82 17.96
CA ILE A 69 -3.02 -12.62 18.80
C ILE A 69 -1.75 -11.77 18.65
N VAL A 70 -0.57 -12.38 18.80
CA VAL A 70 0.72 -11.69 18.68
C VAL A 70 0.85 -11.05 17.30
N PHE A 71 0.51 -11.79 16.24
CA PHE A 71 0.61 -11.28 14.87
C PHE A 71 -0.41 -10.17 14.59
N SER A 72 -1.64 -10.28 15.12
CA SER A 72 -2.63 -9.23 15.03
C SER A 72 -2.18 -7.95 15.73
N VAL A 73 -1.63 -8.05 16.94
CA VAL A 73 -1.06 -6.90 17.67
C VAL A 73 0.13 -6.31 16.92
N TYR A 74 1.00 -7.14 16.35
CA TYR A 74 2.12 -6.70 15.53
C TYR A 74 1.66 -5.89 14.30
N LEU A 75 0.64 -6.37 13.57
CA LEU A 75 0.06 -5.64 12.44
C LEU A 75 -0.54 -4.30 12.86
N LEU A 76 -1.18 -4.24 14.02
CA LEU A 76 -1.72 -3.00 14.59
C LEU A 76 -0.62 -2.01 14.97
N LEU A 77 0.43 -2.46 15.67
CA LEU A 77 1.55 -1.62 16.09
C LEU A 77 2.31 -1.04 14.89
N THR A 78 2.49 -1.84 13.84
CA THR A 78 3.16 -1.40 12.62
C THR A 78 2.31 -0.40 11.80
N MET A 79 1.01 -0.22 12.07
CA MET A 79 0.12 0.68 11.29
C MET A 79 0.49 2.16 11.41
N PHE A 80 1.08 2.56 12.53
CA PHE A 80 1.48 3.95 12.77
C PHE A 80 2.89 4.27 12.32
N LYS A 81 3.64 3.25 11.87
CA LYS A 81 4.96 3.45 11.30
C LYS A 81 4.76 4.12 9.94
N LYS A 82 5.17 5.38 9.81
CA LYS A 82 5.16 6.13 8.54
C LYS A 82 5.84 5.26 7.48
N GLU A 83 5.04 4.71 6.58
CA GLU A 83 5.54 4.16 5.33
C GLU A 83 6.11 5.37 4.56
N ASP A 84 7.43 5.53 4.58
CA ASP A 84 8.11 6.33 3.58
C ASP A 84 7.83 5.68 2.22
N ASN A 85 6.77 6.15 1.57
CA ASN A 85 6.50 6.13 0.13
C ASN A 85 7.08 4.92 -0.64
N SER A 86 6.72 3.70 -0.23
CA SER A 86 7.11 2.47 -0.95
C SER A 86 5.98 1.90 -1.81
N ASP A 87 4.73 2.23 -1.51
CA ASP A 87 3.58 1.76 -2.29
C ASP A 87 3.37 2.50 -3.62
N ASP A 88 3.89 3.71 -3.76
CA ASP A 88 3.78 4.49 -5.01
C ASP A 88 4.85 4.11 -6.06
N LYS A 89 5.81 3.24 -5.70
CA LYS A 89 6.86 2.76 -6.61
C LYS A 89 6.46 1.52 -7.42
N ASN A 90 5.48 0.74 -6.95
CA ASN A 90 5.08 -0.48 -7.67
C ASN A 90 4.15 -0.21 -8.86
N LEU A 91 3.38 0.88 -8.85
CA LEU A 91 2.58 1.31 -10.02
C LEU A 91 3.42 1.96 -11.14
N LYS A 92 4.64 2.43 -10.83
CA LYS A 92 5.54 3.06 -11.81
C LYS A 92 6.59 2.10 -12.40
N LYS A 93 6.73 0.87 -11.88
CA LYS A 93 7.75 -0.08 -12.34
C LYS A 93 7.39 -0.80 -13.66
N ASP A 94 6.11 -0.95 -13.98
CA ASP A 94 5.69 -1.62 -15.24
C ASP A 94 5.80 -0.74 -16.50
N LYS A 95 6.22 0.52 -16.38
CA LYS A 95 6.43 1.44 -17.52
C LYS A 95 7.88 1.85 -17.78
N LYS A 96 8.86 1.34 -17.01
CA LYS A 96 10.26 1.83 -17.05
C LYS A 96 11.30 0.80 -17.51
N THR A 97 10.92 -0.12 -18.39
CA THR A 97 11.87 -1.11 -18.96
C THR A 97 12.29 -0.82 -20.40
N LYS A 98 12.19 0.41 -20.88
CA LYS A 98 12.87 0.82 -22.12
C LYS A 98 13.44 2.23 -22.00
N ILE A 99 14.74 2.29 -22.33
CA ILE A 99 15.57 3.46 -22.68
C ILE A 99 16.41 4.05 -21.53
N LYS A 100 17.72 3.83 -21.68
CA LYS A 100 18.84 4.41 -20.93
C LYS A 100 19.19 5.81 -21.50
N GLU A 101 19.88 6.60 -20.67
CA GLU A 101 20.70 7.81 -20.94
C GLU A 101 20.04 9.21 -20.76
N PRO A 102 20.81 10.30 -20.51
CA PRO A 102 21.11 10.78 -19.15
C PRO A 102 20.64 12.23 -18.88
N LYS A 103 20.56 12.59 -17.59
CA LYS A 103 20.48 13.92 -16.95
C LYS A 103 20.16 15.16 -17.84
N LYS A 104 19.10 15.89 -17.50
CA LYS A 104 19.10 17.37 -17.38
C LYS A 104 17.88 17.89 -16.62
N GLU A 105 18.20 18.65 -15.57
CA GLU A 105 17.52 19.78 -14.92
C GLU A 105 15.99 19.93 -15.00
N GLU A 106 15.43 20.11 -13.80
CA GLU A 106 14.09 20.58 -13.49
C GLU A 106 13.68 21.79 -14.35
N GLN A 107 12.67 21.63 -15.19
CA GLN A 107 11.95 22.75 -15.79
C GLN A 107 10.47 22.65 -15.40
N LYS A 108 10.06 23.59 -14.55
CA LYS A 108 8.67 23.88 -14.22
C LYS A 108 7.88 24.06 -15.52
N GLU A 109 6.66 23.55 -15.56
CA GLU A 109 5.73 23.69 -16.68
C GLU A 109 5.41 25.17 -16.95
N GLU A 110 6.20 25.81 -17.80
CA GLU A 110 5.92 27.14 -18.30
C GLU A 110 4.92 27.06 -19.46
N LYS A 111 3.73 27.66 -19.24
CA LYS A 111 2.60 27.72 -20.18
C LYS A 111 2.81 28.66 -21.38
N PHE A 112 4.03 28.78 -21.88
CA PHE A 112 4.34 29.67 -23.01
C PHE A 112 4.57 28.87 -24.30
N THR A 113 3.97 29.36 -25.37
CA THR A 113 4.16 28.88 -26.73
C THR A 113 5.58 29.19 -27.20
N GLN A 114 6.12 28.42 -28.16
CA GLN A 114 7.51 28.60 -28.64
C GLN A 114 7.81 30.05 -29.08
N ARG A 115 6.84 30.68 -29.76
CA ARG A 115 6.91 32.10 -30.17
C ARG A 115 7.02 33.07 -29.00
N GLU A 116 6.31 32.80 -27.91
CA GLU A 116 6.31 33.65 -26.70
C GLU A 116 7.63 33.53 -25.94
N LYS A 117 8.21 32.32 -25.91
CA LYS A 117 9.55 32.09 -25.36
C LYS A 117 10.62 32.86 -26.16
N GLU A 118 10.57 32.76 -27.48
CA GLU A 118 11.48 33.51 -28.36
C GLU A 118 11.37 35.01 -28.16
N PHE A 119 10.17 35.53 -27.88
CA PHE A 119 9.95 36.94 -27.59
C PHE A 119 10.50 37.35 -26.21
N LEU A 120 10.19 36.59 -25.16
CA LEU A 120 10.61 36.88 -23.77
C LEU A 120 12.13 36.89 -23.61
N TYR A 121 12.83 35.97 -24.27
CA TYR A 121 14.28 35.84 -24.16
C TYR A 121 15.05 36.60 -25.25
N LYS A 122 14.38 37.41 -26.07
CA LYS A 122 15.05 38.20 -27.12
C LYS A 122 15.81 39.36 -26.51
N LYS A 123 17.14 39.39 -26.69
CA LYS A 123 18.02 40.45 -26.16
C LYS A 123 17.71 41.85 -26.69
N THR A 124 17.18 41.97 -27.90
CA THR A 124 16.78 43.25 -28.50
C THR A 124 15.44 43.10 -29.22
N LEU A 125 14.47 43.92 -28.83
CA LEU A 125 13.12 43.93 -29.40
C LEU A 125 13.02 44.66 -30.75
N GLN A 126 14.16 44.91 -31.41
CA GLN A 126 14.17 45.59 -32.70
C GLN A 126 13.53 44.71 -33.76
N THR A 127 12.57 45.30 -34.47
CA THR A 127 11.86 44.74 -35.60
C THR A 127 12.42 45.30 -36.90
N LYS A 128 12.11 44.65 -38.04
CA LYS A 128 12.53 45.15 -39.36
C LYS A 128 11.96 46.54 -39.67
N ALA A 129 10.81 46.89 -39.06
CA ALA A 129 10.21 48.22 -39.18
C ALA A 129 11.04 49.30 -38.46
N ASP A 130 11.61 48.98 -37.29
CA ASP A 130 12.45 49.93 -36.54
C ASP A 130 13.73 50.33 -37.31
N PHE A 131 14.22 49.45 -38.19
CA PHE A 131 15.35 49.76 -39.06
C PHE A 131 14.99 50.77 -40.16
N LEU A 132 13.74 50.79 -40.62
CA LEU A 132 13.27 51.71 -41.64
C LEU A 132 13.00 53.12 -41.09
N VAL A 133 12.67 53.23 -39.80
CA VAL A 133 12.46 54.52 -39.12
C VAL A 133 13.79 55.18 -38.71
N LYS A 134 14.85 54.39 -38.53
CA LYS A 134 16.20 54.88 -38.18
C LYS A 134 17.04 55.35 -39.38
N LYS A 135 16.51 55.24 -40.61
CA LYS A 135 17.16 55.70 -41.84
C LYS A 135 16.49 56.97 -42.33
#